data_AF-A0A101VIE3-F1
#
_entry.id   AF-A0A101VIE3-F1
#
_cell.length_a   1.000
_cell.length_b   1.000
_cell.length_c   1.000
_cell.angle_alpha   90.00
_cell.angle_beta   90.00
_cell.angle_gamma   90.00
#
_symmetry.space_group_name_H-M   'P 1'
#
loop_
_entity.id
_entity.type
_entity.pdbx_description
1 polymer ?
#
loop_
_entity_poly.entity_id
_entity_poly.type
_entity_poly.pdbx_seq_one_letter_code
_entity_poly.pdbx_strand_id
1 'polypeptide(L)' 'MSGEEFEPLVTVGGDGILYMSVGLIDIEEEEPGMVDHPVFYCPFCGTKVQDAEAIRTQLDAADEAEES' A
#
# COMPACT_ATOMS: atom_id res chain seq x y z
N MET A 1 11.12 -6.29 15.49
CA MET A 1 12.17 -5.91 14.51
C MET A 1 13.09 -4.77 15.00
N SER A 2 14.42 -4.92 14.82
CA SER A 2 15.45 -3.89 15.06
C SER A 2 15.56 -2.94 13.87
N GLY A 3 15.63 -1.63 14.10
CA GLY A 3 15.51 -0.55 13.09
C GLY A 3 16.61 -0.42 12.03
N GLU A 4 17.11 -1.52 11.47
CA GLU A 4 18.05 -1.55 10.33
C GLU A 4 17.41 -2.04 9.02
N GLU A 5 16.22 -2.62 9.05
CA GLU A 5 15.40 -2.91 7.86
C GLU A 5 14.26 -1.91 7.76
N PHE A 6 14.53 -0.72 7.21
CA PHE A 6 13.51 0.31 7.04
C PHE A 6 12.75 0.05 5.73
N GLU A 7 11.55 -0.52 5.84
CA GLU A 7 10.60 -0.49 4.72
C GLU A 7 10.14 0.96 4.49
N PRO A 8 10.23 1.48 3.26
CA PRO A 8 9.84 2.85 2.98
C PRO A 8 8.37 3.07 3.31
N LEU A 9 8.07 4.05 4.15
CA LEU A 9 6.69 4.46 4.47
C LEU A 9 5.88 4.85 3.23
N VAL A 10 6.53 5.14 2.11
CA VAL A 10 5.91 5.36 0.80
C VAL A 10 6.68 4.52 -0.22
N THR A 11 5.99 3.60 -0.88
CA THR A 11 6.60 2.65 -1.82
C THR A 11 5.69 2.36 -3.01
N VAL A 12 6.24 1.87 -4.11
CA VAL A 12 5.48 1.38 -5.25
C VAL A 12 5.40 -0.15 -5.14
N GLY A 13 4.19 -0.69 -5.10
CA GLY A 13 3.95 -2.14 -5.03
C GLY A 13 4.35 -2.87 -6.31
N GLY A 14 4.36 -4.20 -6.26
CA GLY A 14 4.61 -5.06 -7.44
C GLY A 14 3.54 -4.92 -8.53
N ASP A 15 2.37 -4.40 -8.15
CA ASP A 15 1.25 -3.99 -8.99
C ASP A 15 1.44 -2.62 -9.68
N GLY A 16 2.50 -1.88 -9.32
CA GLY A 16 2.77 -0.53 -9.83
C GLY A 16 1.98 0.58 -9.13
N ILE A 17 1.27 0.29 -8.05
CA ILE A 17 0.47 1.25 -7.29
C ILE A 17 1.34 1.91 -6.22
N LEU A 18 1.22 3.23 -6.05
CA LEU A 18 1.90 3.97 -4.98
C LEU A 18 1.13 3.81 -3.67
N TYR A 19 1.77 3.20 -2.67
CA TYR A 19 1.24 2.99 -1.33
C TYR A 19 1.95 3.86 -0.29
N MET A 20 1.24 4.10 0.81
CA MET A 20 1.80 4.66 2.03
C MET A 20 1.34 3.84 3.23
N SER A 21 2.28 3.49 4.10
CA SER A 21 1.96 2.80 5.34
C SER A 21 1.36 3.79 6.34
N VAL A 22 0.15 3.50 6.80
CA VAL A 22 -0.66 4.41 7.65
C VAL A 22 -0.80 3.94 9.09
N GLY A 23 -0.35 2.72 9.40
CA GLY A 23 -0.41 2.20 10.77
C GLY A 23 0.11 0.78 10.89
N LEU A 24 -0.01 0.25 12.10
CA LEU A 24 0.23 -1.15 12.44
C LEU A 24 -1.12 -1.81 12.73
N ILE A 25 -1.34 -3.01 12.22
CA ILE A 25 -2.42 -3.89 12.65
C ILE A 25 -1.85 -4.94 13.59
N ASP A 26 -2.51 -5.11 14.73
CA ASP A 26 -2.14 -6.16 15.69
C ASP A 26 -2.67 -7.49 15.17
N ILE A 27 -1.79 -8.47 15.02
CA ILE A 27 -2.12 -9.81 14.55
C ILE A 27 -1.82 -10.75 15.71
N GLU A 28 -2.85 -11.44 16.22
CA GLU A 28 -2.67 -12.35 17.35
C GLU A 28 -1.66 -13.44 17.01
N GLU A 29 -0.67 -13.62 17.91
CA GLU A 29 0.42 -14.60 17.78
C GLU A 29 1.47 -14.32 16.68
N GLU A 30 1.40 -13.17 15.99
CA GLU A 30 2.36 -12.76 14.95
C GLU A 30 2.96 -11.36 15.24
N GLU A 31 3.99 -10.95 14.48
CA GLU A 31 4.48 -9.57 14.55
C GLU A 31 3.43 -8.62 13.92
N PRO A 32 3.23 -7.40 14.48
CA PRO A 32 2.26 -6.45 13.94
C PRO A 32 2.54 -6.13 12.47
N GLY A 33 1.53 -6.32 11.62
CA GLY A 33 1.62 -6.04 10.19
C GLY A 33 1.51 -4.53 9.90
N MET A 34 2.18 -4.05 8.86
CA MET A 34 1.96 -2.69 8.35
C MET A 34 0.66 -2.63 7.56
N VAL A 35 -0.10 -1.53 7.71
CA VAL A 35 -1.29 -1.26 6.89
C VAL A 35 -0.91 -0.28 5.79
N ASP A 36 -0.92 -0.75 4.55
CA ASP A 36 -0.63 0.07 3.37
C ASP A 36 -1.91 0.58 2.71
N HIS A 37 -1.88 1.85 2.28
CA HIS A 37 -3.02 2.49 1.63
C HIS A 37 -2.62 3.20 0.34
N PRO A 38 -3.39 3.06 -0.76
CA PRO A 38 -3.05 3.69 -2.03
C PRO A 38 -3.10 5.22 -1.94
N VAL A 39 -2.08 5.87 -2.52
CA VAL A 39 -1.90 7.33 -2.49
C VAL A 39 -2.45 7.96 -3.76
N PHE A 40 -3.64 8.55 -3.71
CA PHE A 40 -4.23 9.22 -4.88
C PHE A 40 -3.67 10.64 -5.11
N TYR A 41 -3.34 11.33 -4.03
CA TYR A 41 -2.81 12.68 -4.05
C TYR A 41 -1.52 12.72 -3.24
N CYS A 42 -0.49 13.40 -3.77
CA CYS A 42 0.77 13.59 -3.08
C CYS A 42 0.53 14.29 -1.72
N PRO A 43 0.95 13.72 -0.58
CA PRO A 43 0.69 14.29 0.74
C PRO A 43 1.45 15.61 0.99
N PHE A 44 2.44 15.95 0.14
CA PHE A 44 3.26 17.15 0.30
C PHE A 44 2.74 18.35 -0.50
N CYS A 45 2.28 18.14 -1.73
CA CYS A 45 1.88 19.22 -2.64
C CYS A 45 0.44 19.11 -3.16
N GLY A 46 -0.28 18.04 -2.84
CA GLY A 46 -1.66 17.83 -3.26
C GLY A 46 -1.86 17.48 -4.74
N THR A 47 -0.79 17.30 -5.52
CA THR A 47 -0.90 16.84 -6.91
C THR A 47 -1.54 15.47 -6.97
N LYS A 48 -2.54 15.28 -7.85
CA LYS A 48 -3.09 13.96 -8.14
C LYS A 48 -2.02 13.11 -8.83
N VAL A 49 -1.66 11.99 -8.20
CA VAL A 49 -0.60 11.08 -8.68
C VAL A 49 -1.14 9.76 -9.21
N GLN A 50 -2.35 9.37 -8.79
CA GLN A 50 -3.04 8.15 -9.24
C GLN A 50 -4.53 8.42 -9.47
N ASP A 51 -5.16 7.65 -10.36
CA ASP A 51 -6.60 7.73 -10.60
C ASP A 51 -7.37 6.68 -9.79
N ALA A 52 -8.34 7.10 -8.98
CA ALA A 52 -9.02 6.21 -8.05
C ALA A 52 -9.86 5.12 -8.73
N GLU A 53 -10.42 5.37 -9.90
CA GLU A 53 -11.21 4.37 -10.62
C GLU A 53 -10.27 3.32 -11.23
N ALA A 54 -9.20 3.76 -11.89
CA ALA A 54 -8.20 2.87 -12.44
C ALA A 54 -7.54 1.97 -11.36
N ILE A 55 -7.19 2.54 -10.21
CA ILE A 55 -6.58 1.80 -9.10
C ILE A 55 -7.54 0.76 -8.52
N ARG A 56 -8.83 1.09 -8.37
CA ARG A 56 -9.84 0.10 -7.92
C ARG A 56 -9.93 -1.06 -8.89
N THR A 57 -10.03 -0.79 -10.18
CA THR A 57 -10.05 -1.84 -11.21
C THR A 57 -8.78 -2.70 -11.18
N GLN A 58 -7.61 -2.10 -10.93
CA GLN A 58 -6.36 -2.86 -10.81
C GLN A 58 -6.34 -3.75 -9.56
N LEU A 59 -6.80 -3.23 -8.43
CA LEU A 59 -6.90 -3.99 -7.18
C LEU A 59 -7.87 -5.17 -7.33
N ASP A 60 -9.07 -4.92 -7.86
CA ASP A 60 -10.07 -5.96 -8.10
C ASP A 60 -9.51 -7.06 -9.03
N ALA A 61 -8.79 -6.67 -10.08
CA ALA A 61 -8.18 -7.63 -11.01
C ALA A 61 -6.98 -8.38 -10.40
N ALA A 62 -6.23 -7.77 -9.48
CA ALA A 62 -5.13 -8.41 -8.78
C ALA A 62 -5.66 -9.49 -7.82
N ASP A 63 -6.73 -9.18 -7.06
CA ASP A 63 -7.39 -10.13 -6.18
C ASP A 63 -7.90 -11.36 -6.96
N GLU A 64 -8.56 -11.15 -8.11
CA GLU A 64 -9.04 -12.24 -8.98
C GLU A 64 -7.89 -13.12 -9.53
N ALA A 65 -6.70 -12.54 -9.75
CA ALA A 65 -5.54 -13.25 -10.28
C ALA A 65 -4.84 -14.13 -9.23
N GLU A 66 -4.87 -13.74 -7.95
CA GLU A 66 -4.30 -14.54 -6.85
C GLU A 66 -5.20 -15.74 -6.47
N GLU A 67 -6.50 -15.68 -6.80
CA GLU A 67 -7.45 -16.78 -6.60
C GLU A 67 -7.41 -17.88 -7.69
N SER A 68 -6.61 -17.71 -8.75
CA SER A 68 -6.58 -18.56 -9.97
C SER A 68 -5.47 -19.60 -10.02
#